data_AF-A0A067D4M5-F1
#
_entry.id   AF-A0A067D4M5-F1
#
_cell.length_a   1.000
_cell.length_b   1.000
_cell.length_c   1.000
_cell.angle_alpha   90.00
_cell.angle_beta   90.00
_cell.angle_gamma   90.00
#
_symmetry.space_group_name_H-M   'P 1'
#
loop_
_entity.id
_entity.type
_entity.pdbx_description
1 polymer ?
#
loop_
_entity_poly.entity_id
_entity_poly.type
_entity_poly.pdbx_seq_one_letter_code
_entity_poly.pdbx_strand_id
1 'polypeptide(L)'
;MENDFVDQVEISRSISHVPPAHFILKIEAFSSLVENDVEKYGSLEFDAGGYKWKLVVYPNGNKNENVKDHISVYLAMVDTSSFGLGWEVYVIFRLFVLDQKKDEFLILQ
;
A
#
# COMPACT_ATOMS: atom_id res chain seq x y z
N MET A 1 1.89 -0.11 37.61
CA MET A 1 0.89 0.94 37.34
C MET A 1 1.68 2.20 37.11
N GLU A 2 1.72 2.81 35.93
CA GLU A 2 0.76 2.78 34.82
C GLU A 2 1.46 3.15 33.50
N ASN A 3 0.98 2.49 32.44
CA ASN A 3 0.74 2.98 31.09
C ASN A 3 1.93 3.38 30.19
N ASP A 4 2.49 2.36 29.54
CA ASP A 4 2.99 2.48 28.17
C ASP A 4 1.81 2.78 27.24
N PHE A 5 1.53 4.06 27.02
CA PHE A 5 0.70 4.49 25.88
C PHE A 5 1.51 4.23 24.61
N VAL A 6 1.38 3.03 24.07
CA VAL A 6 1.51 2.84 22.62
C VAL A 6 0.36 3.61 22.01
N ASP A 7 0.65 4.77 21.40
CA ASP A 7 -0.27 5.42 20.48
C ASP A 7 -0.64 4.38 19.43
N GLN A 8 -1.82 3.77 19.59
CA GLN A 8 -2.46 3.00 18.55
C GLN A 8 -2.76 4.01 17.45
N VAL A 9 -1.95 4.03 16.39
CA VAL A 9 -2.30 4.75 15.17
C VAL A 9 -3.61 4.15 14.68
N GLU A 10 -4.71 4.82 14.98
CA GLU A 10 -6.04 4.38 14.62
C GLU A 10 -6.18 4.51 13.11
N ILE A 11 -6.03 3.39 12.39
CA ILE A 11 -6.24 3.34 10.95
C ILE A 11 -7.69 3.74 10.67
N SER A 12 -7.88 4.87 10.01
CA SER A 12 -9.20 5.39 9.66
C SER A 12 -9.72 4.70 8.41
N ARG A 13 -11.01 4.33 8.43
CA ARG A 13 -11.71 3.69 7.32
C ARG A 13 -12.89 4.53 6.88
N SER A 14 -13.00 4.81 5.58
CA SER A 14 -14.14 5.52 5.01
C SER A 14 -14.49 4.99 3.62
N ILE A 15 -15.66 5.37 3.09
CA ILE A 15 -16.13 4.98 1.75
C ILE A 15 -16.12 6.20 0.83
N SER A 16 -15.79 6.01 -0.44
CA SER A 16 -15.81 7.05 -1.47
C SER A 16 -16.27 6.47 -2.81
N HIS A 17 -17.00 7.26 -3.59
CA HIS A 17 -17.31 6.97 -4.99
C HIS A 17 -16.29 7.62 -5.96
N VAL A 18 -15.35 8.40 -5.42
CA VAL A 18 -14.32 9.08 -6.20
C VAL A 18 -13.07 8.20 -6.26
N PRO A 19 -12.50 7.97 -7.46
CA PRO A 19 -11.26 7.19 -7.62
C PRO A 19 -10.04 7.90 -7.02
N PRO A 20 -8.95 7.17 -6.73
CA PRO A 20 -7.71 7.77 -6.27
C PRO A 20 -7.11 8.70 -7.33
N ALA A 21 -6.54 9.82 -6.88
CA ALA A 21 -6.07 10.88 -7.78
C ALA A 21 -4.76 10.55 -8.52
N HIS A 22 -3.87 9.76 -7.90
CA HIS A 22 -2.49 9.63 -8.37
C HIS A 22 -2.24 8.35 -9.16
N PHE A 23 -2.78 7.22 -8.69
CA PHE A 23 -2.45 5.93 -9.27
C PHE A 23 -3.53 4.88 -8.99
N ILE A 24 -3.79 4.03 -9.99
CA ILE A 24 -4.66 2.85 -9.87
C ILE A 24 -3.84 1.65 -10.33
N LEU A 25 -3.69 0.67 -9.44
CA LEU A 25 -3.16 -0.64 -9.79
C LEU A 25 -4.33 -1.60 -10.08
N LYS A 26 -4.40 -2.10 -11.32
CA LYS A 26 -5.30 -3.19 -11.69
C LYS A 26 -4.52 -4.49 -11.80
N ILE A 27 -4.96 -5.52 -11.09
CA ILE A 27 -4.40 -6.89 -11.18
C ILE A 27 -5.50 -7.79 -11.71
N GLU A 28 -5.40 -8.21 -12.97
CA GLU A 28 -6.45 -9.00 -13.64
C GLU A 28 -6.54 -10.44 -13.10
N ALA A 29 -5.40 -11.06 -12.80
CA ALA A 29 -5.30 -12.45 -12.37
C ALA A 29 -4.72 -12.58 -10.96
N PHE A 30 -5.35 -11.91 -9.97
CA PHE A 30 -4.83 -11.90 -8.60
C PHE A 30 -4.74 -13.32 -8.00
N SER A 31 -5.73 -14.19 -8.25
CA SER A 31 -5.71 -15.58 -7.78
C SER A 31 -4.49 -16.34 -8.27
N SER A 32 -4.02 -16.10 -9.50
CA SER A 32 -2.82 -16.74 -10.02
C SER A 32 -1.56 -16.32 -9.27
N LEU A 33 -1.50 -15.10 -8.71
CA LEU A 33 -0.38 -14.70 -7.85
C LEU A 33 -0.37 -15.51 -6.55
N VAL A 34 -1.55 -15.77 -5.98
CA VAL A 34 -1.73 -16.56 -4.76
C VAL A 34 -1.40 -18.03 -5.01
N GLU A 35 -1.97 -18.63 -6.05
CA GLU A 35 -1.82 -20.06 -6.40
C GLU A 35 -0.38 -20.45 -6.72
N ASN A 36 0.39 -19.54 -7.33
CA ASN A 36 1.80 -19.77 -7.66
C ASN A 36 2.77 -19.33 -6.55
N ASP A 37 2.27 -19.04 -5.34
CA ASP A 37 3.04 -18.53 -4.17
C ASP A 37 3.98 -17.38 -4.56
N VAL A 38 3.51 -16.45 -5.39
CA VAL A 38 4.27 -15.26 -5.77
C VAL A 38 4.48 -14.41 -4.52
N GLU A 39 5.75 -14.24 -4.13
CA GLU A 39 6.11 -13.51 -2.91
C GLU A 39 5.59 -12.07 -2.95
N LYS A 40 5.87 -11.35 -4.03
CA LYS A 40 5.43 -9.96 -4.21
C LYS A 40 5.23 -9.61 -5.68
N TYR A 41 4.33 -8.65 -5.91
CA TYR A 41 4.03 -8.06 -7.20
C TYR A 41 4.27 -6.54 -7.13
N GLY A 42 5.10 -6.02 -8.03
CA GLY A 42 5.38 -4.58 -8.13
C GLY A 42 4.52 -3.92 -9.20
N SER A 43 3.97 -2.74 -8.92
CA SER A 43 3.31 -1.92 -9.93
C SER A 43 4.31 -1.23 -10.87
N LEU A 44 3.78 -0.57 -11.90
CA LEU A 44 4.49 0.49 -12.59
C LEU A 44 4.78 1.66 -11.65
N GLU A 45 5.78 2.44 -12.02
CA GLU A 45 6.17 3.67 -11.33
C GLU A 45 5.18 4.80 -11.66
N PHE A 46 4.97 5.70 -10.71
CA PHE A 46 4.14 6.89 -10.89
C PHE A 46 4.69 8.07 -10.10
N ASP A 47 4.45 9.28 -10.61
CA ASP A 47 4.90 10.53 -10.01
C ASP A 47 3.80 11.14 -9.13
N ALA A 48 4.14 11.48 -7.89
CA ALA A 48 3.25 12.19 -6.96
C ALA A 48 4.06 12.98 -5.93
N GLY A 49 3.63 14.20 -5.63
CA GLY A 49 4.29 15.04 -4.61
C GLY A 49 5.76 15.38 -4.90
N GLY A 50 6.17 15.38 -6.18
CA GLY A 50 7.56 15.63 -6.59
C GLY A 50 8.50 14.42 -6.49
N TYR A 51 7.96 13.23 -6.19
CA TYR A 51 8.70 12.00 -6.06
C TYR A 51 8.11 10.89 -6.92
N LYS A 52 8.94 9.88 -7.20
CA LYS A 52 8.56 8.69 -7.95
C LYS A 52 8.29 7.54 -6.98
N TRP A 53 7.15 6.89 -7.16
CA TRP A 53 6.64 5.85 -6.27
C TRP A 53 6.25 4.60 -7.06
N LYS A 54 6.12 3.49 -6.35
CA LYS A 54 5.43 2.29 -6.83
C LYS A 54 4.68 1.61 -5.67
N LEU A 55 3.64 0.86 -5.99
CA LEU A 55 3.00 -0.05 -5.06
C LEU A 55 3.69 -1.42 -5.10
N VAL A 56 3.90 -2.01 -3.92
CA VAL A 56 4.38 -3.39 -3.77
C VAL A 56 3.32 -4.18 -3.01
N VAL A 57 2.79 -5.21 -3.65
CA VAL A 57 1.71 -6.04 -3.12
C VAL A 57 2.26 -7.42 -2.79
N TYR A 58 2.00 -7.90 -1.58
CA TYR A 58 2.28 -9.28 -1.15
C TYR A 58 0.93 -10.02 -1.07
N PRO A 59 0.60 -10.87 -2.05
CA PRO A 59 -0.71 -11.50 -2.14
C PRO A 59 -1.08 -12.34 -0.92
N ASN A 60 -0.09 -13.02 -0.32
CA ASN A 60 -0.25 -13.89 0.85
C ASN A 60 0.38 -13.31 2.13
N GLY A 61 0.59 -11.99 2.16
CA GLY A 61 1.21 -11.29 3.27
C GLY A 61 2.73 -11.25 3.19
N ASN A 62 3.32 -10.26 3.84
CA ASN A 62 4.78 -10.12 3.89
C ASN A 62 5.38 -11.07 4.93
N LYS A 63 5.89 -12.21 4.45
CA LYS A 63 6.54 -13.25 5.27
C LYS A 63 7.74 -12.70 6.08
N ASN A 64 8.46 -11.71 5.55
CA ASN A 64 9.60 -11.10 6.25
C ASN A 64 9.18 -10.29 7.49
N GLU A 65 7.94 -9.81 7.50
CA GLU A 65 7.31 -9.10 8.63
C GLU A 65 6.42 -10.05 9.47
N ASN A 66 6.55 -11.37 9.26
CA ASN A 66 5.69 -12.39 9.88
C ASN A 66 4.18 -12.21 9.64
N VAL A 67 3.78 -11.51 8.58
CA VAL A 67 2.38 -11.32 8.21
C VAL A 67 1.91 -12.47 7.34
N LYS A 68 0.78 -13.08 7.72
CA LYS A 68 0.11 -14.18 7.00
C LYS A 68 -1.39 -13.91 6.93
N ASP A 69 -2.09 -14.61 6.03
CA ASP A 69 -3.56 -14.58 5.89
C ASP A 69 -4.16 -13.21 5.56
N HIS A 70 -3.33 -12.24 5.16
CA HIS A 70 -3.70 -10.89 4.79
C HIS A 70 -2.98 -10.52 3.51
N ILE A 71 -3.56 -9.61 2.71
CA ILE A 71 -2.83 -8.96 1.63
C ILE A 71 -2.05 -7.80 2.25
N SER A 72 -0.73 -7.76 2.05
CA SER A 72 0.08 -6.60 2.46
C SER A 72 0.33 -5.70 1.25
N VAL A 73 0.15 -4.39 1.43
CA VAL A 73 0.36 -3.39 0.39
C VAL A 73 1.26 -2.29 0.93
N TYR A 74 2.31 -1.96 0.18
CA TYR A 74 3.29 -0.95 0.56
C TYR A 74 3.40 0.12 -0.53
N LEU A 75 3.55 1.38 -0.11
CA LEU A 75 4.02 2.46 -0.97
C LEU A 75 5.54 2.54 -0.86
N ALA A 76 6.24 2.28 -1.96
CA ALA A 76 7.69 2.28 -2.01
C ALA A 76 8.19 3.45 -2.86
N MET A 77 9.14 4.20 -2.33
CA MET A 77 9.85 5.23 -3.09
C MET A 77 10.82 4.59 -4.08
N VAL A 78 10.98 5.23 -5.24
CA VAL A 78 11.89 4.80 -6.30
C VAL A 78 13.11 5.74 -6.33
N ASP A 79 14.22 5.28 -6.93
CA ASP A 79 15.44 6.06 -7.14
C ASP A 79 16.05 6.66 -5.87
N THR A 80 15.96 5.93 -4.76
CA THR A 80 16.42 6.36 -3.44
C THR A 80 17.95 6.55 -3.34
N SER A 81 18.71 5.97 -4.27
CA SER A 81 20.18 6.09 -4.33
C SER A 81 20.66 7.48 -4.73
N SER A 82 19.78 8.30 -5.31
CA SER A 82 20.09 9.68 -5.71
C SER A 82 20.13 10.66 -4.52
N PHE A 83 19.55 10.28 -3.38
CA PHE A 83 19.54 11.11 -2.19
C PHE A 83 20.77 10.82 -1.32
N GLY A 84 21.43 11.87 -0.83
CA GLY A 84 22.59 11.75 0.07
C GLY A 84 22.21 11.16 1.43
N LEU A 85 23.20 10.71 2.22
CA LEU A 85 22.95 10.04 3.51
C LEU A 85 22.10 10.91 4.47
N GLY A 86 21.14 10.26 5.17
CA GLY A 86 20.33 10.88 6.23
C GLY A 86 19.10 11.66 5.75
N TRP A 87 18.65 11.43 4.51
CA TRP A 87 17.42 12.03 4.00
C TRP A 87 16.18 11.29 4.50
N GLU A 88 15.07 12.02 4.64
CA GLU A 88 13.76 11.50 4.99
C GLU A 88 12.70 12.23 4.15
N VAL A 89 11.59 11.55 3.86
CA VAL A 89 10.41 12.16 3.23
C VAL A 89 9.19 11.83 4.08
N TYR A 90 8.48 12.87 4.49
CA TYR A 90 7.22 12.75 5.22
C TYR A 90 6.08 12.62 4.19
N VAL A 91 5.32 11.54 4.29
CA VAL A 91 4.24 11.23 3.34
C VAL A 91 2.93 11.03 4.09
N ILE A 92 1.89 11.74 3.64
CA ILE A 92 0.50 11.43 3.99
C ILE A 92 -0.12 10.84 2.72
N PHE A 93 -0.54 9.58 2.79
CA PHE A 93 -1.18 8.90 1.68
C PHE A 93 -2.44 8.19 2.14
N ARG A 94 -3.27 7.84 1.16
CA ARG A 94 -4.49 7.06 1.33
C ARG A 94 -4.42 5.87 0.39
N LEU A 95 -4.72 4.68 0.89
CA LEU A 95 -4.89 3.49 0.06
C LEU A 95 -6.37 3.27 -0.22
N PHE A 96 -6.67 2.88 -1.44
CA PHE A 96 -8.04 2.67 -1.91
C PHE A 96 -8.18 1.22 -2.37
N VAL A 97 -9.23 0.55 -1.94
CA VAL A 97 -9.61 -0.79 -2.41
C VAL A 97 -11.00 -0.70 -3.03
N LEU A 98 -11.10 -1.04 -4.31
CA LEU A 98 -12.37 -1.03 -5.03
C LEU A 98 -13.20 -2.28 -4.67
N ASP A 99 -14.37 -2.07 -4.07
CA ASP A 99 -15.44 -3.06 -4.02
C ASP A 99 -16.17 -3.07 -5.37
N GLN A 100 -15.77 -4.00 -6.24
CA GLN A 100 -16.33 -4.11 -7.60
C GLN A 100 -17.82 -4.47 -7.61
N LYS A 101 -18.40 -4.99 -6.52
CA LYS A 101 -19.83 -5.32 -6.47
C LYS A 101 -20.68 -4.09 -6.18
N LYS A 102 -20.14 -3.14 -5.42
CA LYS A 102 -20.81 -1.89 -5.04
C LYS A 102 -20.40 -0.70 -5.89
N ASP A 103 -19.30 -0.83 -6.63
CA ASP A 103 -18.65 0.26 -7.36
C ASP A 103 -18.26 1.42 -6.43
N GLU A 104 -17.64 1.06 -5.30
CA GLU A 104 -17.23 1.98 -4.23
C GLU A 104 -15.80 1.67 -3.77
N PHE A 105 -15.09 2.69 -3.33
CA PHE A 105 -13.76 2.55 -2.76
C PHE A 105 -13.80 2.57 -1.23
N LEU A 106 -13.23 1.53 -0.61
CA LEU A 106 -12.78 1.58 0.78
C LEU A 106 -11.47 2.35 0.85
N ILE A 107 -11.44 3.40 1.65
CA ILE A 107 -10.25 4.21 1.94
C ILE A 107 -9.65 3.76 3.27
N LEU A 108 -8.33 3.56 3.27
CA LEU A 108 -7.49 3.33 4.44
C LEU A 108 -6.52 4.53 4.57
N GLN A 109 -6.52 5.17 5.74
CA GLN A 109 -5.65 6.31 6.07
C GLN A 109 -5.06 6.16 7.47
#